data_AF-A0A7C6WTB4-F1
#
_entry.id   AF-A0A7C6WTB4-F1
#
_cell.length_a   1.000
_cell.length_b   1.000
_cell.length_c   1.000
_cell.angle_alpha   90.00
_cell.angle_beta   90.00
_cell.angle_gamma   90.00
#
_symmetry.space_group_name_H-M   'P 1'
#
loop_
_entity.id
_entity.type
_entity.pdbx_description
1 polymer ?
#
loop_
_entity_poly.entity_id
_entity_poly.type
_entity_poly.pdbx_seq_one_letter_code
_entity_poly.pdbx_strand_id
1 'polypeptide(L)' 'MELLTINKVMPQLFEYINDPYIFMYELKSIVKELKQKNPILRNYRLMDVGFPSNHNKSYSQMRLYFIKKRG' A
#
# COMPACT_ATOMS: atom_id res chain seq x y z
N MET A 1 -19.40 -5.23 -3.51
CA MET A 1 -18.26 -4.53 -2.90
C MET A 1 -17.12 -4.65 -3.88
N GLU A 2 -16.57 -3.54 -4.37
CA GLU A 2 -15.49 -3.57 -5.36
C GLU A 2 -14.15 -3.43 -4.63
N LEU A 3 -13.29 -4.45 -4.77
CA LEU A 3 -11.97 -4.53 -4.16
C LEU A 3 -10.89 -4.40 -5.24
N LEU A 4 -9.96 -3.48 -5.04
CA LEU A 4 -8.80 -3.28 -5.89
C LEU A 4 -7.54 -3.62 -5.10
N THR A 5 -6.69 -4.48 -5.67
CA THR A 5 -5.41 -4.87 -5.06
C THR A 5 -4.27 -4.31 -5.89
N ILE A 6 -3.34 -3.59 -5.24
CA ILE A 6 -2.14 -3.06 -5.90
C ILE A 6 -0.91 -3.68 -5.24
N ASN A 7 -0.06 -4.32 -6.06
CA ASN A 7 1.26 -4.76 -5.63
C ASN A 7 2.24 -3.59 -5.82
N LYS A 8 2.90 -3.17 -4.74
CA LYS A 8 3.91 -2.11 -4.75
C LYS A 8 5.23 -2.68 -4.25
N VAL A 9 6.33 -2.31 -4.90
CA VAL A 9 7.67 -2.57 -4.35
C VAL A 9 7.80 -1.79 -3.06
N MET A 10 8.12 -2.50 -1.99
CA MET A 10 8.29 -1.94 -0.66
C MET A 10 9.52 -1.03 -0.67
N PRO A 11 9.44 0.22 -0.20
CA PRO A 11 10.62 1.04 -0.06
C PRO A 11 11.61 0.37 0.90
N GLN A 12 12.91 0.44 0.61
CA GLN A 12 13.96 -0.13 1.47
C GLN A 12 13.84 0.35 2.92
N LEU A 13 13.41 1.60 3.11
CA LEU A 13 13.13 2.17 4.43
C LEU A 13 12.18 1.31 5.26
N PHE A 14 11.12 0.75 4.66
CA PHE A 14 10.15 -0.08 5.38
C PHE A 14 10.74 -1.38 5.95
N GLU A 15 11.85 -1.87 5.41
CA GLU A 15 12.51 -3.09 5.92
C GLU A 15 13.12 -2.87 7.31
N TYR A 16 13.35 -1.61 7.69
CA TYR A 16 14.01 -1.23 8.95
C TYR A 16 13.08 -0.45 9.91
N ILE A 17 11.82 -0.24 9.55
CA ILE A 17 10.87 0.50 10.40
C ILE A 17 10.35 -0.43 11.50
N ASN A 18 10.89 -0.24 12.71
CA ASN A 18 10.35 -0.84 13.94
C ASN A 18 9.27 0.05 14.60
N ASP A 19 9.14 1.31 14.15
CA ASP A 19 8.22 2.28 14.74
C ASP A 19 6.87 2.32 13.98
N PRO A 20 5.74 1.98 14.62
CA PRO A 20 4.41 2.02 14.00
C PRO A 20 4.00 3.39 13.46
N TYR A 21 4.47 4.49 14.08
CA TYR A 21 4.15 5.85 13.67
C TYR A 21 4.83 6.20 12.33
N ILE A 22 6.12 5.86 12.20
CA ILE A 22 6.89 6.06 10.97
C ILE A 22 6.29 5.22 9.85
N PHE A 23 5.95 3.95 10.15
CA PHE A 23 5.28 3.06 9.20
C PHE A 23 3.99 3.67 8.65
N MET A 24 3.15 4.21 9.53
CA MET A 24 1.88 4.83 9.15
C MET A 24 2.08 6.09 8.31
N TYR A 25 3.10 6.90 8.62
CA TYR A 25 3.44 8.10 7.86
C TYR A 25 3.85 7.76 6.42
N GLU A 26 4.77 6.81 6.27
CA GLU A 26 5.25 6.34 4.98
C GLU A 26 4.12 5.70 4.15
N LEU A 27 3.25 4.91 4.79
CA LEU A 27 2.09 4.31 4.13
C LEU A 27 1.16 5.38 3.55
N LYS A 28 0.88 6.43 4.32
CA LYS A 28 0.07 7.57 3.85
C LYS A 28 0.72 8.27 2.66
N SER A 29 2.04 8.41 2.67
CA SER A 29 2.80 8.96 1.54
C SER A 29 2.63 8.13 0.27
N ILE A 30 2.82 6.81 0.36
CA ILE A 30 2.63 5.87 -0.76
C ILE A 30 1.20 5.95 -1.32
N VAL A 31 0.19 5.94 -0.44
CA VAL A 31 -1.22 6.01 -0.88
C VAL A 31 -1.52 7.34 -1.56
N LYS A 32 -0.94 8.45 -1.08
CA LYS A 32 -1.08 9.76 -1.70
C LYS A 32 -0.48 9.77 -3.10
N GLU A 33 0.74 9.25 -3.25
CA GLU A 33 1.43 9.16 -4.55
C GLU A 33 0.64 8.30 -5.54
N LEU A 34 0.14 7.14 -5.10
CA LEU A 34 -0.70 6.25 -5.92
C LEU A 34 -1.96 6.98 -6.41
N LYS A 35 -2.64 7.72 -5.53
CA LYS A 35 -3.83 8.50 -5.89
C LYS A 35 -3.56 9.68 -6.83
N GLN A 36 -2.36 10.24 -6.75
CA GLN A 36 -1.92 11.28 -7.70
C GLN A 36 -1.68 10.67 -9.09
N LYS A 37 -1.03 9.50 -9.16
CA LYS A 37 -0.75 8.79 -10.42
C LYS A 37 -1.99 8.13 -11.04
N ASN A 38 -2.94 7.69 -10.21
CA ASN A 38 -4.16 7.03 -10.65
C ASN A 38 -5.40 7.67 -10.00
N PRO A 39 -6.05 8.64 -10.66
CA PRO A 39 -7.20 9.36 -10.13
C PRO A 39 -8.40 8.47 -9.77
N ILE A 40 -8.52 7.27 -10.37
CA ILE A 40 -9.60 6.30 -10.04
C ILE A 40 -9.55 5.96 -8.55
N LEU A 41 -8.34 5.88 -7.95
CA LEU A 41 -8.13 5.58 -6.54
C LEU A 41 -8.72 6.63 -5.58
N ARG A 42 -9.10 7.81 -6.05
CA ARG A 42 -9.79 8.82 -5.21
C ARG A 42 -11.13 8.30 -4.68
N ASN A 43 -11.79 7.46 -5.47
CA ASN A 43 -13.04 6.79 -5.12
C ASN A 43 -12.81 5.54 -4.25
N TYR A 44 -11.57 5.24 -3.90
CA TYR A 44 -11.20 4.10 -3.08
C TYR A 44 -10.58 4.53 -1.76
N ARG A 45 -10.85 3.74 -0.71
CA ARG A 45 -10.21 3.84 0.59
C ARG A 45 -9.27 2.66 0.75
N LEU A 46 -8.05 2.90 1.25
CA LEU A 46 -7.18 1.82 1.68
C LEU A 46 -7.86 1.09 2.85
N MET A 47 -8.05 -0.20 2.69
CA MET A 47 -8.68 -1.10 3.65
C MET A 47 -7.63 -1.85 4.46
N ASP A 48 -6.64 -2.43 3.79
CA ASP A 48 -5.65 -3.29 4.43
C ASP A 48 -4.32 -3.32 3.65
N VAL A 49 -3.27 -3.84 4.31
CA VAL A 49 -1.90 -3.97 3.82
C VAL A 49 -1.39 -5.37 4.09
N GLY A 50 -0.98 -6.09 3.05
CA GLY A 50 -0.37 -7.42 3.16
C GLY A 50 1.11 -7.45 2.76
N PHE A 51 1.91 -8.24 3.45
CA PHE A 51 3.33 -8.47 3.15
C PHE A 51 3.54 -9.92 2.72
N PRO A 52 3.46 -10.25 1.42
CA PRO A 52 3.72 -11.60 0.96
C PRO A 52 5.16 -12.02 1.27
N SER A 53 5.33 -13.07 2.08
CA SER A 53 6.61 -13.74 2.35
C SER A 53 7.03 -14.58 1.14
N ASN A 54 7.37 -13.94 0.03
CA ASN A 54 7.93 -14.66 -1.13
C ASN A 54 9.45 -14.71 -1.01
N HIS A 55 9.97 -15.80 -0.44
CA HIS A 55 11.40 -16.06 -0.27
C HIS A 55 12.20 -16.11 -1.60
N ASN A 56 11.54 -16.16 -2.77
CA ASN A 56 12.17 -16.28 -4.09
C ASN A 56 12.24 -14.98 -4.91
N LYS A 57 11.88 -13.82 -4.37
CA LYS A 57 12.01 -12.54 -5.09
C LYS A 57 13.07 -11.66 -4.45
N SER A 58 13.97 -11.10 -5.26
CA SER A 58 15.01 -10.16 -4.84
C SER A 58 14.49 -8.82 -4.31
N TYR A 59 13.17 -8.64 -4.19
CA TYR A 59 12.54 -7.41 -3.72
C TYR A 59 11.32 -7.71 -2.84
N SER A 60 11.31 -7.11 -1.65
CA SER A 60 10.16 -7.09 -0.74
C SER A 60 8.96 -6.42 -1.42
N GLN A 61 7.81 -7.11 -1.46
CA GLN A 61 6.58 -6.59 -2.05
C GLN A 61 5.56 -6.29 -0.95
N MET A 62 4.76 -5.25 -1.17
CA MET A 62 3.63 -4.85 -0.33
C MET A 62 2.36 -4.90 -1.17
N ARG A 63 1.30 -5.50 -0.63
CA ARG A 63 -0.04 -5.51 -1.22
C ARG A 63 -0.91 -4.49 -0.53
N LEU A 64 -1.50 -3.59 -1.30
CA LEU A 64 -2.43 -2.58 -0.81
C LEU A 64 -3.83 -2.95 -1.29
N TYR A 65 -4.75 -3.16 -0.34
CA TYR A 65 -6.12 -3.53 -0.60
C TYR A 65 -7.01 -2.30 -0.47
N PHE A 66 -7.74 -1.98 -1.52
CA PHE A 66 -8.58 -0.80 -1.63
C PHE A 66 -10.03 -1.20 -1.80
N ILE A 67 -10.92 -0.60 -1.02
CA ILE A 67 -12.36 -0.77 -1.18
C ILE A 67 -12.98 0.49 -1.79
N LYS A 68 -13.89 0.32 -2.74
CA LYS A 68 -14.66 1.44 -3.28
C LYS A 68 -15.46 2.11 -2.18
N LYS A 69 -15.34 3.43 -2.06
CA LYS A 69 -16.21 4.25 -1.22
C LYS A 69 -17.64 4.09 -1.74
N ARG A 70 -18.53 3.56 -0.91
CA ARG A 70 -19.97 3.72 -1.13
C ARG A 70 -20.26 5.19 -0.83
N GLY A 71 -20.76 5.90 -1.84
CA GLY A 71 -21.28 7.27 -1.70
C GLY A 71 -22.54 7.28 -0.87
#